data_AF-A0A7C3YY70-F1
#
_entry.id   AF-A0A7C3YY70-F1
#
_cell.length_a   1.000
_cell.length_b   1.000
_cell.length_c   1.000
_cell.angle_alpha   90.00
_cell.angle_beta   90.00
_cell.angle_gamma   90.00
#
_symmetry.space_group_name_H-M   'P 1'
#
loop_
_entity.id
_entity.type
_entity.pdbx_description
1 polymer ?
#
loop_
_entity_poly.entity_id
_entity_poly.type
_entity_poly.pdbx_seq_one_letter_code
_entity_poly.pdbx_strand_id
1 'polypeptide(L)'
;MEEIVIRAERRKGTGKGVARKVRREGKIPAIVYGKDISPIPICISLKEWERLKGRMKTTSIVSMEIEGDGKIERRSVMVKEVQRDAVN
;
A
#
# COMPACT_ATOMS: atom_id res chain seq x y z
N MET A 1 6.89 -19.66 8.81
CA MET A 1 5.84 -18.63 8.62
C MET A 1 6.20 -17.90 7.35
N GLU A 2 5.32 -17.88 6.35
CA GLU A 2 5.60 -17.18 5.08
C GLU A 2 5.47 -15.67 5.35
N GLU A 3 6.60 -14.96 5.40
CA GLU A 3 6.61 -13.52 5.60
C GLU A 3 6.22 -12.85 4.28
N ILE A 4 5.01 -12.29 4.24
CA ILE A 4 4.53 -11.54 3.08
C ILE A 4 5.06 -10.12 3.19
N VAL A 5 5.99 -9.77 2.31
CA VAL A 5 6.55 -8.42 2.19
C VAL A 5 5.84 -7.66 1.08
N ILE A 6 5.32 -6.48 1.39
CA ILE A 6 4.74 -5.53 0.43
C ILE A 6 5.70 -4.37 0.25
N ARG A 7 6.11 -4.08 -0.98
CA ARG A 7 6.87 -2.86 -1.28
C ARG A 7 5.93 -1.71 -1.63
N ALA A 8 6.19 -0.57 -1.00
CA ALA A 8 5.41 0.63 -1.15
C ALA A 8 6.33 1.84 -1.29
N GLU A 9 5.95 2.79 -2.13
CA GLU A 9 6.67 4.05 -2.32
C GLU A 9 5.87 5.19 -1.69
N ARG A 10 6.55 6.12 -1.01
CA ARG A 10 5.91 7.31 -0.46
C ARG A 10 5.48 8.24 -1.59
N ARG A 11 4.21 8.64 -1.57
CA ARG A 11 3.65 9.54 -2.59
C ARG A 11 3.89 11.00 -2.23
N LYS A 12 4.33 11.78 -3.23
CA LYS A 12 4.35 13.25 -3.16
C LYS A 12 3.00 13.79 -3.65
N GLY A 13 2.17 14.26 -2.72
CA GLY A 13 0.85 14.86 -3.00
C GLY A 13 -0.34 13.93 -2.76
N THR A 14 -1.48 14.54 -2.46
CA THR A 14 -2.75 13.86 -2.13
C THR A 14 -3.89 14.39 -3.00
N GLY A 15 -5.04 13.72 -2.99
CA GLY A 15 -6.24 14.15 -3.70
C GLY A 15 -6.57 13.39 -5.00
N LYS A 16 -7.68 13.80 -5.63
CA LYS A 16 -8.33 13.09 -6.75
C LYS A 16 -7.46 12.98 -8.00
N GLY A 17 -6.81 14.08 -8.41
CA GLY A 17 -5.98 14.12 -9.61
C GLY A 17 -4.75 13.22 -9.49
N VAL A 18 -4.06 13.28 -8.35
CA VAL A 18 -2.90 12.44 -8.04
C VAL A 18 -3.30 10.97 -7.98
N ALA A 19 -4.39 10.63 -7.28
CA ALA A 19 -4.87 9.25 -7.21
C ALA A 19 -5.23 8.68 -8.59
N ARG A 20 -5.85 9.48 -9.48
CA ARG A 20 -6.13 9.07 -10.87
C ARG A 20 -4.85 8.83 -11.66
N LYS A 21 -3.85 9.71 -11.52
CA LYS A 21 -2.55 9.55 -12.18
C LYS A 21 -1.85 8.28 -11.72
N VAL A 22 -1.77 8.05 -10.41
CA VAL A 22 -1.17 6.84 -9.80
C VAL A 22 -1.85 5.56 -10.32
N ARG A 23 -3.19 5.53 -10.40
CA ARG A 23 -3.92 4.38 -10.97
C ARG A 23 -3.59 4.15 -12.45
N ARG A 24 -3.48 5.21 -13.25
CA ARG A 24 -3.08 5.10 -14.68
C ARG A 24 -1.65 4.58 -14.86
N GLU A 25 -0.77 4.85 -13.90
CA GLU A 25 0.60 4.33 -13.88
C GLU A 25 0.69 2.87 -13.40
N GLY A 26 -0.45 2.20 -13.19
CA GLY A 26 -0.48 0.81 -12.70
C GLY A 26 -0.11 0.67 -11.23
N LYS A 27 -0.29 1.75 -10.45
CA LYS A 27 -0.05 1.76 -9.00
C LYS A 27 -1.36 1.94 -8.24
N ILE A 28 -1.45 1.36 -7.05
CA ILE A 28 -2.58 1.46 -6.14
C ILE A 28 -2.29 2.53 -5.10
N PRO A 29 -3.11 3.60 -5.01
CA PRO A 29 -3.00 4.56 -3.93
C PRO A 29 -3.49 3.96 -2.61
N ALA A 30 -2.66 3.95 -1.56
CA ALA A 30 -3.01 3.48 -0.22
C ALA A 30 -2.52 4.44 0.89
N ILE A 31 -3.06 4.30 2.10
CA ILE A 31 -2.68 5.12 3.26
C ILE A 31 -2.33 4.18 4.41
N VAL A 32 -1.17 4.41 5.02
CA VAL A 32 -0.77 3.75 6.27
C VAL A 32 -1.15 4.67 7.42
N TYR A 33 -1.86 4.16 8.41
CA TYR A 33 -2.24 4.92 9.59
C TYR A 33 -2.21 4.02 10.83
N GLY A 34 -2.12 4.65 12.01
CA GLY A 34 -2.09 3.97 13.30
C GLY A 34 -2.26 4.97 14.44
N LYS A 35 -2.41 4.46 15.67
CA LYS A 35 -2.70 5.27 16.85
C LYS A 35 -1.65 6.35 17.11
N ASP A 36 -0.38 6.01 16.93
CA ASP A 36 0.76 6.90 17.22
C ASP A 36 1.58 7.24 15.97
N ILE A 37 0.96 7.16 14.77
CA ILE A 37 1.65 7.38 13.49
C ILE A 37 0.83 8.33 12.64
N SER A 38 1.46 9.41 12.16
CA SER A 38 0.86 10.31 11.19
C SER A 38 0.54 9.57 9.88
N PRO A 39 -0.63 9.80 9.25
CA PRO A 39 -1.01 9.11 8.02
C PRO A 39 0.05 9.27 6.91
N ILE A 40 0.53 8.14 6.40
CA ILE A 40 1.56 8.10 5.36
C ILE A 40 0.89 7.75 4.03
N PRO A 41 0.85 8.67 3.06
CA PRO A 41 0.35 8.36 1.72
C PRO A 41 1.39 7.54 0.96
N ILE A 42 1.01 6.33 0.55
CA ILE A 42 1.89 5.39 -0.16
C ILE A 42 1.26 4.88 -1.46
N CYS A 43 2.06 4.47 -2.42
CA CYS A 43 1.59 3.72 -3.58
C CYS A 43 2.26 2.35 -3.64
N ILE A 44 1.48 1.36 -4.04
CA ILE A 44 1.91 -0.03 -4.19
C ILE A 44 1.77 -0.39 -5.68
N SER A 45 2.65 -1.23 -6.22
CA SER A 45 2.47 -1.72 -7.59
C SER A 45 1.23 -2.62 -7.68
N LEU A 46 0.35 -2.37 -8.66
CA LEU A 46 -0.82 -3.22 -8.90
C LEU A 46 -0.39 -4.67 -9.17
N LYS A 47 0.67 -4.87 -9.96
CA LYS A 47 1.19 -6.20 -10.31
C LYS A 47 1.68 -6.97 -9.08
N GLU A 48 2.33 -6.29 -8.15
CA GLU A 48 2.81 -6.89 -6.92
C GLU A 48 1.64 -7.22 -5.99
N TRP A 49 0.70 -6.29 -5.84
CA TRP A 49 -0.52 -6.50 -5.07
C TRP A 49 -1.32 -7.71 -5.57
N GLU A 50 -1.54 -7.83 -6.88
CA GLU A 50 -2.25 -8.97 -7.49
C GLU A 50 -1.58 -10.32 -7.19
N ARG A 51 -0.25 -10.36 -7.13
CA ARG A 51 0.50 -11.57 -6.78
C ARG A 51 0.35 -11.93 -5.30
N LEU A 52 0.31 -10.93 -4.43
CA LEU A 52 0.34 -11.14 -2.98
C LEU A 52 -1.07 -11.28 -2.38
N LYS A 53 -2.10 -10.64 -2.96
CA LYS A 53 -3.47 -10.63 -2.42
C LYS A 53 -4.08 -12.02 -2.25
N GLY A 54 -3.71 -12.98 -3.11
CA GLY A 54 -4.18 -14.38 -3.02
C GLY A 54 -3.58 -15.16 -1.85
N ARG A 55 -2.45 -14.68 -1.30
CA ARG A 55 -1.76 -15.29 -0.16
C ARG A 55 -2.10 -14.62 1.17
N MET A 56 -2.61 -13.40 1.14
CA MET A 56 -3.00 -12.65 2.33
C MET A 56 -4.40 -13.05 2.80
N LYS A 57 -4.54 -13.32 4.09
CA LYS A 57 -5.85 -13.25 4.75
C LYS A 57 -6.04 -11.84 5.28
N THR A 58 -7.28 -11.37 5.37
CA THR A 58 -7.63 -10.02 5.86
C THR A 58 -7.16 -9.76 7.29
N THR A 59 -6.90 -10.82 8.07
CA THR A 59 -6.42 -10.76 9.46
C THR A 59 -4.91 -10.95 9.59
N SER A 60 -4.18 -11.16 8.49
CA SER A 60 -2.74 -11.38 8.53
C SER A 60 -1.98 -10.07 8.76
N ILE A 61 -1.01 -10.13 9.67
CA ILE A 61 0.03 -9.09 9.78
C ILE A 61 1.00 -9.32 8.62
N VAL A 62 1.28 -8.26 7.86
CA VAL A 62 2.20 -8.26 6.74
C VAL A 62 3.35 -7.29 7.00
N SER A 63 4.52 -7.61 6.44
CA SER A 63 5.69 -6.74 6.51
C SER A 63 5.61 -5.76 5.33
N MET A 64 5.75 -4.46 5.58
CA MET A 64 5.70 -3.45 4.53
C MET A 64 7.00 -2.64 4.51
N GLU A 65 7.61 -2.58 3.34
CA GLU A 65 8.78 -1.77 3.04
C GLU A 65 8.31 -0.47 2.40
N ILE A 66 8.42 0.65 3.12
CA ILE A 66 8.07 1.97 2.63
C ILE A 66 9.35 2.67 2.20
N GLU A 67 9.51 2.89 0.90
CA GLU A 67 10.58 3.68 0.32
C GLU A 67 10.21 5.17 0.33
N GLY A 68 10.98 5.99 1.04
CA GLY A 68 10.78 7.43 1.12
C GLY A 68 12.05 8.15 1.52
N ASP A 69 12.29 9.33 0.93
CA ASP A 69 13.40 10.22 1.29
C ASP A 69 14.78 9.52 1.29
N GLY A 70 14.99 8.57 0.37
CA GLY A 70 16.23 7.80 0.22
C GLY A 70 16.43 6.68 1.24
N LYS A 71 15.42 6.37 2.06
CA LYS A 71 15.46 5.32 3.08
C LYS A 71 14.33 4.31 2.86
N ILE A 72 14.57 3.07 3.25
CA ILE A 72 13.56 2.00 3.30
C ILE A 72 13.19 1.81 4.76
N GLU A 73 11.95 2.12 5.12
CA GLU A 73 11.39 1.85 6.44
C GLU A 73 10.59 0.55 6.41
N ARG A 74 10.96 -0.42 7.25
CA ARG A 74 10.16 -1.64 7.46
C ARG A 74 9.16 -1.44 8.59
N ARG A 75 7.90 -1.74 8.32
CA ARG A 75 6.80 -1.67 9.30
C ARG A 75 5.89 -2.88 9.20
N SER A 76 5.50 -3.44 10.33
CA SER A 76 4.44 -4.45 10.38
C SER A 76 3.09 -3.75 10.31
N VAL A 77 2.28 -4.09 9.31
CA VAL A 77 0.96 -3.49 9.08
C VAL A 77 -0.10 -4.57 8.87
N MET A 78 -1.36 -4.18 8.99
CA MET A 78 -2.51 -5.04 8.70
C MET A 78 -3.38 -4.35 7.66
N VAL A 79 -3.90 -5.12 6.70
CA VAL A 79 -4.84 -4.61 5.70
C VAL A 79 -6.18 -4.40 6.37
N LYS A 80 -6.54 -3.14 6.63
CA LYS A 80 -7.83 -2.81 7.26
C LYS A 80 -8.99 -2.93 6.28
N GLU A 81 -8.84 -2.38 5.09
CA GLU A 81 -9.88 -2.31 4.07
C GLU A 81 -9.25 -2.24 2.68
N VAL A 82 -9.92 -2.84 1.70
CA VAL A 82 -9.54 -2.78 0.29
C VAL A 82 -10.74 -2.25 -0.49
N GLN A 83 -10.62 -1.02 -0.99
CA GLN A 83 -11.64 -0.44 -1.85
C GLN A 83 -11.52 -1.04 -3.26
N ARG A 84 -12.60 -1.65 -3.74
CA ARG A 84 -12.73 -2.16 -5.10
C ARG A 84 -13.64 -1.25 -5.90
N ASP A 85 -13.39 -1.16 -7.20
CA ASP A 85 -14.34 -0.53 -8.10
C ASP A 85 -15.61 -1.40 -8.15
N ALA A 86 -16.78 -0.78 -8.25
CA ALA A 86 -18.04 -1.52 -8.32
C ALA A 86 -18.25 -2.16 -9.71
N VAL A 87 -17.52 -1.67 -10.72
CA VAL A 87 -17.72 -2.05 -12.12
C VAL A 87 -16.55 -2.89 -12.67
N ASN A 88 -15.34 -2.73 -12.12
CA ASN A 88 -14.10 -3.36 -12.63
C ASN A 88 -13.43 -4.27 -11.59
#